data_AF-G1LGN2-F1
#
_entry.id   AF-G1LGN2-F1
#
_cell.length_a   1.000
_cell.length_b   1.000
_cell.length_c   1.000
_cell.angle_alpha   90.00
_cell.angle_beta   90.00
_cell.angle_gamma   90.00
#
_symmetry.space_group_name_H-M   'P 1'
#
loop_
_entity.id
_entity.type
_entity.pdbx_description
1 polymer ?
#
loop_
_entity_poly.entity_id
_entity_poly.type
_entity_poly.pdbx_seq_one_letter_code
_entity_poly.pdbx_strand_id
1 'polypeptide(L)'
;MLSETLWEIAKAEVENRGISGGEGDGLEIGEKSVFFIGSKNGGKTTIILRCLDRDEPPKPTLALEYTYGRRARGHNRVRVFPKDIAHFWELGGGTSLLDLISIPITSDTLRTFSIVLVLDLSKPNDLWPTMENLLQATKSHIDKMIMKLGKTNSKAVSEMRQKIWSNMQKDHPDRELVDPFLIPLVIIGSKYDIFQDFDSEKRKVMCKTLRFVAHYYGASLMFTSKSEALLLKIRGVINQLAFGIDKSKSICVDQNKPLFITAGLDSLSQIGSPPVPNNDIGKLHARSPMELWKKVYERVFPPKSMNTLKDTKDPARDPQYAESEVDEMRIQKDQELEQYKRSSSKSWKQIELDS
;
A
#
# COMPACT_ATOMS: atom_id res chain seq x y z
N MET A 1 47.98 28.00 6.95
CA MET A 1 46.53 27.90 6.65
C MET A 1 46.43 27.38 5.23
N LEU A 2 45.99 26.14 5.05
CA LEU A 2 45.79 25.57 3.72
C LEU A 2 44.56 26.27 3.11
N SER A 3 44.76 26.89 1.95
CA SER A 3 43.69 27.49 1.16
C SER A 3 42.75 26.38 0.69
N GLU A 4 41.56 26.27 1.27
CA GLU A 4 40.51 25.39 0.76
C GLU A 4 40.25 25.73 -0.72
N THR A 5 40.24 24.71 -1.55
CA THR A 5 40.01 24.86 -2.98
C THR A 5 38.55 25.23 -3.23
N LEU A 6 38.27 25.96 -4.31
CA LEU A 6 36.90 26.33 -4.70
C LEU A 6 35.96 25.10 -4.77
N TRP A 7 36.49 23.94 -5.14
CA TRP A 7 35.74 22.68 -5.21
C TRP A 7 35.41 22.10 -3.84
N GLU A 8 36.27 22.25 -2.84
CA GLU A 8 36.00 21.81 -1.47
C GLU A 8 34.89 22.66 -0.84
N ILE A 9 34.93 23.98 -1.07
CA ILE A 9 33.87 24.90 -0.63
C ILE A 9 32.55 24.57 -1.34
N ALA A 10 32.58 24.35 -2.65
CA ALA A 10 31.38 23.99 -3.42
C ALA A 10 30.80 22.64 -2.98
N LYS A 11 31.65 21.64 -2.73
CA LYS A 11 31.22 20.32 -2.24
C LYS A 11 30.62 20.42 -0.84
N ALA A 12 31.28 21.13 0.09
CA ALA A 12 30.78 21.34 1.44
C ALA A 12 29.44 22.09 1.46
N GLU A 13 29.26 23.10 0.59
CA GLU A 13 27.99 23.82 0.44
C GLU A 13 26.86 22.90 -0.05
N VAL A 14 27.14 22.05 -1.05
CA VAL A 14 26.14 21.09 -1.58
C VAL A 14 25.81 20.01 -0.56
N GLU A 15 26.79 19.46 0.16
CA GLU A 15 26.58 18.47 1.23
C GLU A 15 25.79 19.08 2.40
N ASN A 16 26.12 20.30 2.83
CA ASN A 16 25.39 21.00 3.88
C ASN A 16 23.94 21.32 3.46
N ARG A 17 23.69 21.71 2.20
CA ARG A 17 22.33 21.90 1.69
C ARG A 17 21.53 20.60 1.58
N GLY A 18 22.19 19.48 1.26
CA GLY A 18 21.57 18.16 1.19
C GLY A 18 21.20 17.58 2.57
N ILE A 19 21.98 17.91 3.61
CA ILE A 19 21.73 17.50 5.00
C ILE A 19 20.72 18.44 5.68
N SER A 20 20.81 19.74 5.37
CA SER A 20 19.90 20.79 5.84
C SER A 20 18.70 20.89 4.90
N GLY A 21 17.89 19.82 4.82
CA GLY A 21 16.58 19.89 4.16
C GLY A 21 15.78 21.04 4.78
N GLY A 22 15.60 22.12 4.02
CA GLY A 22 15.06 23.42 4.41
C GLY A 22 14.32 23.48 5.75
N GLU A 23 14.94 24.11 6.76
CA GLU A 23 14.29 24.57 7.99
C GLU A 23 13.32 25.76 7.73
N GLY A 24 12.58 25.71 6.64
CA GLY A 24 11.54 26.65 6.28
C GLY A 24 10.25 25.90 6.01
N ASP A 25 9.36 25.92 7.00
CA ASP A 25 7.95 25.54 6.91
C ASP A 25 7.66 24.04 6.68
N GLY A 26 7.89 23.20 7.71
CA GLY A 26 7.14 21.97 8.04
C GLY A 26 6.92 20.85 7.00
N LEU A 27 7.26 21.03 5.73
CA LEU A 27 7.05 20.09 4.63
C LEU A 27 8.40 19.52 4.21
N GLU A 28 8.62 18.24 4.51
CA GLU A 28 9.69 17.43 3.94
C GLU A 28 9.75 17.64 2.42
N ILE A 29 10.74 18.39 1.94
CA ILE A 29 11.04 18.60 0.52
C ILE A 29 11.65 17.30 0.01
N GLY A 30 10.82 16.41 -0.51
CA GLY A 30 11.25 15.13 -1.04
C GLY A 30 10.11 14.43 -1.78
N GLU A 31 10.45 13.74 -2.86
CA GLU A 31 9.51 12.93 -3.61
C GLU A 31 8.98 11.80 -2.71
N LYS A 32 7.65 11.63 -2.69
CA LYS A 32 7.00 10.61 -1.87
C LYS A 32 6.44 9.50 -2.74
N SER A 33 6.43 8.29 -2.20
CA SER A 33 5.91 7.12 -2.88
C SER A 33 4.70 6.56 -2.15
N VAL A 34 3.61 6.34 -2.86
CA VAL A 34 2.38 5.72 -2.34
C VAL A 34 2.17 4.40 -3.06
N PHE A 35 2.08 3.31 -2.31
CA PHE A 35 1.88 1.98 -2.86
C PHE A 35 0.47 1.45 -2.57
N PHE A 36 -0.26 1.20 -3.64
CA PHE A 36 -1.61 0.67 -3.63
C PHE A 36 -1.56 -0.85 -3.74
N ILE A 37 -1.98 -1.52 -2.68
CA ILE A 37 -2.19 -2.97 -2.61
C ILE A 37 -3.66 -3.24 -2.36
N GLY A 38 -4.18 -4.41 -2.73
CA GLY A 38 -5.60 -4.69 -2.47
C GLY A 38 -6.26 -5.64 -3.45
N SER A 39 -7.57 -5.81 -3.28
CA SER A 39 -8.41 -6.72 -4.07
C SER A 39 -8.27 -6.50 -5.58
N LYS A 40 -8.27 -7.59 -6.36
CA LYS A 40 -8.37 -7.56 -7.83
C LYS A 40 -9.70 -6.89 -8.19
N ASN A 41 -9.68 -5.89 -9.07
CA ASN A 41 -10.84 -5.07 -9.44
C ASN A 41 -11.53 -4.37 -8.23
N GLY A 42 -10.75 -4.03 -7.21
CA GLY A 42 -11.20 -3.29 -6.03
C GLY A 42 -11.30 -1.77 -6.23
N GLY A 43 -11.02 -1.24 -7.43
CA GLY A 43 -11.09 0.21 -7.71
C GLY A 43 -9.83 1.02 -7.35
N LYS A 44 -8.69 0.35 -7.17
CA LYS A 44 -7.38 0.97 -6.92
C LYS A 44 -7.00 1.99 -8.01
N THR A 45 -6.97 1.56 -9.27
CA THR A 45 -6.71 2.42 -10.44
C THR A 45 -7.64 3.63 -10.49
N THR A 46 -8.94 3.45 -10.21
CA THR A 46 -9.91 4.55 -10.16
C THR A 46 -9.57 5.58 -9.09
N ILE A 47 -9.16 5.13 -7.90
CA ILE A 47 -8.73 6.04 -6.81
C ILE A 47 -7.48 6.81 -7.25
N ILE A 48 -6.48 6.14 -7.85
CA ILE A 48 -5.25 6.78 -8.32
C ILE A 48 -5.56 7.84 -9.37
N LEU A 49 -6.31 7.49 -10.42
CA LEU A 49 -6.68 8.41 -11.50
C LEU A 49 -7.43 9.62 -10.97
N ARG A 50 -8.40 9.41 -10.07
CA ARG A 50 -9.15 10.52 -9.45
C ARG A 50 -8.25 11.40 -8.56
N CYS A 51 -7.26 10.82 -7.87
CA CYS A 51 -6.30 11.61 -7.09
C CYS A 51 -5.47 12.53 -7.99
N LEU A 52 -5.14 12.07 -9.19
CA LEU A 52 -4.34 12.76 -10.21
C LEU A 52 -5.16 13.67 -11.13
N ASP A 53 -6.47 13.84 -10.90
CA ASP A 53 -7.38 14.56 -11.81
C ASP A 53 -7.31 14.04 -13.26
N ARG A 54 -7.23 12.73 -13.44
CA ARG A 54 -7.30 12.07 -14.75
C ARG A 54 -8.66 11.42 -14.93
N ASP A 55 -9.36 11.79 -16.00
CA ASP A 55 -10.69 11.28 -16.35
C ASP A 55 -10.62 10.08 -17.33
N GLU A 56 -9.53 9.31 -17.27
CA GLU A 56 -9.33 8.13 -18.10
C GLU A 56 -10.09 6.91 -17.52
N PRO A 57 -10.61 6.00 -18.36
CA PRO A 57 -11.23 4.78 -17.86
C PRO A 57 -10.17 3.88 -17.19
N PRO A 58 -10.45 3.33 -15.99
CA PRO A 58 -9.49 2.48 -15.28
C PRO A 58 -9.25 1.18 -16.05
N LYS A 59 -7.99 0.89 -16.34
CA LYS A 59 -7.57 -0.34 -17.01
C LYS A 59 -7.25 -1.43 -15.97
N PRO A 60 -7.47 -2.73 -16.28
CA PRO A 60 -7.11 -3.80 -15.36
C PRO A 60 -5.59 -3.91 -15.18
N THR A 61 -5.10 -3.68 -13.95
CA THR A 61 -3.68 -3.82 -13.62
C THR A 61 -3.19 -5.26 -13.78
N LEU A 62 -2.18 -5.47 -14.63
CA LEU A 62 -1.62 -6.79 -14.91
C LEU A 62 -0.72 -7.31 -13.78
N ALA A 63 0.31 -6.54 -13.44
CA ALA A 63 1.35 -6.96 -12.49
C ALA A 63 1.70 -5.85 -11.50
N LEU A 64 2.77 -5.08 -11.74
CA LEU A 64 3.11 -3.91 -10.95
C LEU A 64 3.10 -2.70 -11.88
N GLU A 65 2.18 -1.78 -11.66
CA GLU A 65 2.06 -0.57 -12.46
C GLU A 65 2.64 0.64 -11.73
N TYR A 66 3.29 1.51 -12.49
CA TYR A 66 3.87 2.75 -12.01
C TYR A 66 3.19 3.93 -12.68
N THR A 67 2.82 4.93 -11.91
CA THR A 67 2.31 6.22 -12.38
C THR A 67 2.89 7.32 -11.50
N TYR A 68 2.99 8.55 -12.00
CA TYR A 68 3.41 9.68 -11.20
C TYR A 68 2.45 10.86 -11.35
N GLY A 69 2.34 11.64 -10.28
CA GLY A 69 1.60 12.89 -10.21
C GLY A 69 2.53 14.07 -10.01
N ARG A 70 2.14 15.24 -10.51
CA ARG A 70 2.81 16.51 -10.23
C ARG A 70 1.82 17.49 -9.63
N ARG A 71 2.19 18.15 -8.54
CA ARG A 71 1.40 19.23 -7.96
C ARG A 71 2.19 20.53 -8.00
N ALA A 72 1.57 21.58 -8.52
CA ALA A 72 2.11 22.92 -8.43
C ALA A 72 1.76 23.51 -7.06
N ARG A 73 2.74 24.05 -6.32
CA ARG A 73 2.47 24.87 -5.14
C ARG A 73 1.96 26.25 -5.59
N GLY A 74 0.78 26.65 -5.12
CA GLY A 74 0.20 27.96 -5.42
C GLY A 74 0.85 29.08 -4.60
N HIS A 75 1.10 30.22 -5.26
CA HIS A 75 1.59 31.53 -4.76
C HIS A 75 3.09 31.71 -4.42
N ASN A 76 3.94 31.67 -5.46
CA ASN A 76 4.90 32.76 -5.72
C ASN A 76 5.45 32.63 -7.15
N ARG A 77 4.98 33.47 -8.08
CA ARG A 77 5.31 33.42 -9.53
C ARG A 77 6.73 33.89 -9.89
N VAL A 78 7.65 34.01 -8.93
CA VAL A 78 8.97 34.66 -9.15
C VAL A 78 10.15 33.71 -8.94
N ARG A 79 9.94 32.46 -8.50
CA ARG A 79 11.01 31.45 -8.47
C ARG A 79 10.49 30.14 -9.04
N VAL A 80 11.27 29.50 -9.90
CA VAL A 80 11.02 28.17 -10.47
C VAL A 80 11.02 27.18 -9.30
N PHE A 81 9.89 27.05 -8.60
CA PHE A 81 9.74 26.03 -7.57
C PHE A 81 9.65 24.66 -8.26
N PRO A 82 10.41 23.66 -7.79
CA PRO A 82 10.25 22.29 -8.27
C PRO A 82 8.79 21.85 -8.02
N LYS A 83 8.14 21.31 -9.05
CA LYS A 83 6.83 20.68 -8.90
C LYS A 83 7.00 19.51 -7.94
N ASP A 84 6.20 19.43 -6.88
CA ASP A 84 6.24 18.26 -5.99
C ASP A 84 5.81 17.03 -6.82
N ILE A 85 6.70 16.04 -6.92
CA ILE A 85 6.46 14.77 -7.63
C ILE A 85 6.06 13.72 -6.61
N ALA A 86 4.98 13.01 -6.92
CA ALA A 86 4.54 11.85 -6.16
C ALA A 86 4.53 10.61 -7.05
N HIS A 87 5.12 9.53 -6.56
CA HIS A 87 5.19 8.25 -7.22
C HIS A 87 4.06 7.35 -6.72
N PHE A 88 3.35 6.72 -7.64
CA PHE A 88 2.25 5.80 -7.37
C PHE A 88 2.64 4.43 -7.91
N TRP A 89 2.64 3.45 -7.03
CA TRP A 89 2.82 2.05 -7.38
C TRP A 89 1.49 1.33 -7.16
N GLU A 90 1.07 0.46 -8.07
CA GLU A 90 -0.15 -0.33 -7.95
C GLU A 90 0.14 -1.82 -8.17
N LEU A 91 -0.27 -2.65 -7.21
CA LEU A 91 -0.18 -4.11 -7.32
C LEU A 91 -1.47 -4.71 -7.93
N GLY A 92 -1.32 -5.28 -9.12
CA GLY A 92 -2.30 -6.11 -9.82
C GLY A 92 -2.39 -7.52 -9.25
N GLY A 93 -3.38 -8.29 -9.72
CA GLY A 93 -3.49 -9.71 -9.38
C GLY A 93 -3.91 -10.06 -7.94
N GLY A 94 -4.14 -9.08 -7.06
CA GLY A 94 -4.61 -9.33 -5.69
C GLY A 94 -3.52 -9.97 -4.82
N THR A 95 -3.74 -11.20 -4.36
CA THR A 95 -2.77 -11.96 -3.54
C THR A 95 -1.85 -12.85 -4.38
N SER A 96 -1.96 -12.86 -5.70
CA SER A 96 -1.19 -13.78 -6.56
C SER A 96 0.25 -13.32 -6.83
N LEU A 97 0.54 -12.04 -6.64
CA LEU A 97 1.81 -11.40 -7.02
C LEU A 97 2.52 -10.76 -5.82
N LEU A 98 2.46 -11.40 -4.65
CA LEU A 98 3.07 -10.88 -3.42
C LEU A 98 4.58 -10.65 -3.56
N ASP A 99 5.26 -11.41 -4.44
CA ASP A 99 6.69 -11.27 -4.70
C ASP A 99 7.06 -9.86 -5.21
N LEU A 100 6.14 -9.21 -5.93
CA LEU A 100 6.35 -7.86 -6.49
C LEU A 100 6.29 -6.74 -5.44
N ILE A 101 5.78 -7.02 -4.23
CA ILE A 101 5.76 -6.05 -3.10
C ILE A 101 7.18 -5.61 -2.73
N SER A 102 8.16 -6.48 -2.96
CA SER A 102 9.56 -6.21 -2.61
C SER A 102 10.24 -5.16 -3.48
N ILE A 103 9.73 -4.92 -4.69
CA ILE A 103 10.34 -4.07 -5.71
C ILE A 103 10.29 -2.58 -5.32
N PRO A 104 9.12 -1.97 -5.00
CA PRO A 104 9.05 -0.54 -4.73
C PRO A 104 9.56 -0.14 -3.32
N ILE A 105 9.66 -1.10 -2.39
CA ILE A 105 10.04 -0.85 -1.00
C ILE A 105 11.53 -1.11 -0.81
N THR A 106 12.32 -0.03 -0.73
CA THR A 106 13.78 -0.08 -0.54
C THR A 106 14.21 0.63 0.75
N SER A 107 15.45 0.43 1.18
CA SER A 107 16.02 1.10 2.37
C SER A 107 15.97 2.63 2.28
N ASP A 108 16.09 3.16 1.07
CA ASP A 108 16.21 4.59 0.82
C ASP A 108 14.83 5.26 0.73
N THR A 109 13.84 4.58 0.11
CA THR A 109 12.49 5.11 -0.06
C THR A 109 11.62 4.97 1.20
N LEU A 110 11.97 4.07 2.13
CA LEU A 110 11.20 3.75 3.34
C LEU A 110 10.70 4.98 4.12
N ARG A 111 11.50 6.05 4.20
CA ARG A 111 11.16 7.27 4.96
C ARG A 111 10.05 8.10 4.31
N THR A 112 9.93 8.04 2.98
CA THR A 112 8.94 8.78 2.19
C THR A 112 7.90 7.85 1.56
N PHE A 113 7.86 6.59 1.99
CA PHE A 113 6.94 5.57 1.51
C PHE A 113 5.67 5.50 2.36
N SER A 114 4.53 5.27 1.72
CA SER A 114 3.24 5.07 2.38
C SER A 114 2.45 3.97 1.68
N ILE A 115 1.60 3.26 2.43
CA ILE A 115 0.79 2.16 1.90
C ILE A 115 -0.69 2.51 1.94
N VAL A 116 -1.37 2.14 0.87
CA VAL A 116 -2.83 2.18 0.76
C VAL A 116 -3.33 0.78 0.45
N LEU A 117 -4.05 0.17 1.39
CA LEU A 117 -4.71 -1.11 1.21
C LEU A 117 -6.17 -0.88 0.77
N VAL A 118 -6.54 -1.31 -0.42
CA VAL A 118 -7.91 -1.19 -0.95
C VAL A 118 -8.63 -2.54 -0.90
N LEU A 119 -9.71 -2.63 -0.12
CA LEU A 119 -10.50 -3.83 0.09
C LEU A 119 -11.88 -3.70 -0.55
N ASP A 120 -12.27 -4.70 -1.34
CA ASP A 120 -13.59 -4.75 -1.96
C ASP A 120 -14.66 -5.16 -0.94
N LEU A 121 -15.47 -4.20 -0.47
CA LEU A 121 -16.53 -4.47 0.51
C LEU A 121 -17.68 -5.31 -0.06
N SER A 122 -17.80 -5.42 -1.39
CA SER A 122 -18.87 -6.22 -1.99
C SER A 122 -18.64 -7.73 -1.87
N LYS A 123 -17.43 -8.16 -1.46
CA LYS A 123 -17.03 -9.57 -1.36
C LYS A 123 -16.49 -9.88 0.05
N PRO A 124 -17.35 -9.94 1.07
CA PRO A 124 -16.91 -10.09 2.46
C PRO A 124 -16.13 -11.39 2.71
N ASN A 125 -16.46 -12.49 2.03
CA ASN A 125 -15.77 -13.77 2.16
C ASN A 125 -14.30 -13.71 1.71
N ASP A 126 -13.97 -12.85 0.75
CA ASP A 126 -12.61 -12.73 0.19
C ASP A 126 -11.79 -11.66 0.92
N LEU A 127 -12.45 -10.80 1.71
CA LEU A 127 -11.87 -9.62 2.34
C LEU A 127 -10.78 -9.98 3.35
N TRP A 128 -11.07 -10.89 4.30
CA TRP A 128 -10.11 -11.25 5.35
C TRP A 128 -8.85 -11.93 4.78
N PRO A 129 -8.95 -12.99 3.96
CA PRO A 129 -7.76 -13.61 3.35
C PRO A 129 -6.94 -12.62 2.52
N THR A 130 -7.59 -11.74 1.76
CA THR A 130 -6.91 -10.71 0.97
C THR A 130 -6.12 -9.75 1.87
N MET A 131 -6.78 -9.21 2.89
CA MET A 131 -6.19 -8.28 3.84
C MET A 131 -5.04 -8.90 4.63
N GLU A 132 -5.23 -10.10 5.18
CA GLU A 132 -4.23 -10.80 5.99
C GLU A 132 -2.97 -11.10 5.19
N ASN A 133 -3.11 -11.70 4.00
CA ASN A 133 -1.98 -12.05 3.15
C ASN A 133 -1.19 -10.81 2.70
N LEU A 134 -1.88 -9.75 2.28
CA LEU A 134 -1.24 -8.52 1.84
C LEU A 134 -0.53 -7.80 2.99
N LEU A 135 -1.20 -7.61 4.13
CA LEU A 135 -0.61 -6.94 5.28
C LEU A 135 0.59 -7.71 5.84
N GLN A 136 0.51 -9.04 5.95
CA GLN A 136 1.63 -9.86 6.42
C GLN A 136 2.82 -9.81 5.47
N ALA A 137 2.60 -9.98 4.17
CA ALA A 137 3.67 -9.93 3.17
C ALA A 137 4.36 -8.56 3.18
N THR A 138 3.58 -7.48 3.20
CA THR A 138 4.11 -6.12 3.21
C THR A 138 4.82 -5.80 4.53
N LYS A 139 4.25 -6.17 5.68
CA LYS A 139 4.87 -5.97 7.00
C LYS A 139 6.20 -6.70 7.12
N SER A 140 6.24 -7.98 6.74
CA SER A 140 7.46 -8.79 6.76
C SER A 140 8.58 -8.17 5.92
N HIS A 141 8.26 -7.62 4.74
CA HIS A 141 9.25 -6.96 3.90
C HIS A 141 9.72 -5.62 4.49
N ILE A 142 8.81 -4.82 5.03
CA ILE A 142 9.16 -3.55 5.71
C ILE A 142 10.08 -3.80 6.90
N ASP A 143 9.75 -4.77 7.76
CA ASP A 143 10.55 -5.07 8.94
C ASP A 143 11.98 -5.49 8.54
N LYS A 144 12.12 -6.31 7.49
CA LYS A 144 13.44 -6.65 6.91
C LYS A 144 14.19 -5.41 6.41
N MET A 145 13.51 -4.52 5.69
CA MET A 145 14.13 -3.30 5.17
C MET A 145 14.51 -2.32 6.29
N ILE A 146 13.73 -2.26 7.37
CA ILE A 146 14.04 -1.45 8.56
C ILE A 146 15.23 -2.01 9.32
N MET A 147 15.34 -3.33 9.47
CA MET A 147 16.53 -3.95 10.04
C MET A 147 17.78 -3.63 9.20
N LYS A 148 17.66 -3.65 7.87
CA LYS A 148 18.76 -3.25 6.96
C LYS A 148 19.12 -1.78 7.15
N LEU A 149 18.13 -0.89 7.18
CA LEU A 149 18.33 0.55 7.40
C LEU A 149 18.96 0.83 8.77
N GLY A 150 18.54 0.11 9.82
CA GLY A 150 19.07 0.28 11.18
C GLY A 150 20.56 -0.05 11.33
N LYS A 151 21.11 -0.91 10.46
CA LYS A 151 22.56 -1.19 10.40
C LYS A 151 23.36 0.00 9.86
N THR A 152 22.76 0.78 8.97
CA THR A 152 23.42 1.94 8.32
C THR A 152 23.11 3.24 9.06
N ASN A 153 21.87 3.42 9.53
CA ASN A 153 21.37 4.65 10.14
C ASN A 153 20.31 4.35 11.21
N SER A 154 20.76 4.06 12.43
CA SER A 154 19.89 3.77 13.57
C SER A 154 19.06 4.97 14.04
N LYS A 155 19.58 6.19 13.86
CA LYS A 155 18.87 7.44 14.19
C LYS A 155 17.62 7.59 13.34
N ALA A 156 17.72 7.36 12.03
CA ALA A 156 16.59 7.43 11.11
C ALA A 156 15.46 6.45 11.48
N VAL A 157 15.80 5.21 11.88
CA VAL A 157 14.79 4.23 12.33
C VAL A 157 14.09 4.69 13.61
N SER A 158 14.83 5.32 14.52
CA SER A 158 14.28 5.85 15.78
C SER A 158 13.33 7.03 15.52
N GLU A 159 13.70 7.94 14.60
CA GLU A 159 12.85 9.04 14.14
C GLU A 159 11.56 8.53 13.47
N MET A 160 11.66 7.51 12.61
CA MET A 160 10.48 6.87 11.99
C MET A 160 9.53 6.30 13.04
N ARG A 161 10.08 5.57 14.04
CA ARG A 161 9.29 5.07 15.17
C ARG A 161 8.59 6.22 15.90
N GLN A 162 9.32 7.26 16.26
CA GLN A 162 8.75 8.42 16.95
C GLN A 162 7.63 9.10 16.15
N LYS A 163 7.81 9.25 14.82
CA LYS A 163 6.82 9.86 13.92
C LYS A 163 5.54 9.03 13.80
N ILE A 164 5.63 7.70 13.81
CA ILE A 164 4.44 6.85 13.80
C ILE A 164 3.73 6.90 15.16
N TRP A 165 4.49 6.77 16.25
CA TRP A 165 3.95 6.77 17.61
C TRP A 165 3.47 8.13 18.11
N SER A 166 3.79 9.23 17.41
CA SER A 166 3.25 10.56 17.69
C SER A 166 1.84 10.76 17.12
N ASN A 167 1.42 9.93 16.15
CA ASN A 167 0.04 9.94 15.65
C ASN A 167 -0.95 9.39 16.70
N MET A 168 -0.47 8.56 17.63
CA MET A 168 -1.24 8.05 18.75
C MET A 168 -0.91 8.87 20.00
N GLN A 169 -1.92 9.29 20.75
CA GLN A 169 -1.72 10.04 21.99
C GLN A 169 -0.85 9.25 22.97
N LYS A 170 -0.03 9.95 23.77
CA LYS A 170 0.88 9.31 24.74
C LYS A 170 0.10 8.51 25.78
N ASP A 171 -1.04 9.04 26.21
CA ASP A 171 -1.90 8.44 27.25
C ASP A 171 -2.99 7.53 26.66
N HIS A 172 -2.81 7.06 25.43
CA HIS A 172 -3.80 6.22 24.77
C HIS A 172 -3.88 4.85 25.48
N PRO A 173 -5.08 4.37 25.89
CA PRO A 173 -5.23 3.15 26.69
C PRO A 173 -4.69 1.90 25.99
N ASP A 174 -4.81 1.85 24.67
CA ASP A 174 -4.43 0.68 23.87
C ASP A 174 -2.97 0.71 23.37
N ARG A 175 -2.13 1.64 23.82
CA ARG A 175 -0.79 1.87 23.26
C ARG A 175 0.10 0.61 23.29
N GLU A 176 -0.08 -0.26 24.28
CA GLU A 176 0.67 -1.52 24.42
C GLU A 176 0.03 -2.70 23.70
N LEU A 177 -1.21 -2.55 23.21
CA LEU A 177 -2.01 -3.61 22.58
C LEU A 177 -2.00 -3.53 21.05
N VAL A 178 -1.42 -2.47 20.49
CA VAL A 178 -1.31 -2.22 19.05
C VAL A 178 0.10 -2.52 18.54
N ASP A 179 0.18 -2.85 17.26
CA ASP A 179 1.42 -3.24 16.57
C ASP A 179 1.51 -2.50 15.22
N PRO A 180 1.76 -1.17 15.25
CA PRO A 180 1.63 -0.31 14.11
C PRO A 180 2.72 -0.54 13.05
N PHE A 181 2.38 -0.28 11.79
CA PHE A 181 3.38 -0.23 10.72
C PHE A 181 4.35 0.93 10.96
N LEU A 182 5.64 0.70 10.73
CA LEU A 182 6.67 1.75 10.83
C LEU A 182 6.67 2.73 9.64
N ILE A 183 5.66 2.62 8.78
CA ILE A 183 5.34 3.58 7.72
C ILE A 183 3.82 3.83 7.70
N PRO A 184 3.35 4.99 7.18
CA PRO A 184 1.93 5.30 7.14
C PRO A 184 1.12 4.26 6.36
N LEU A 185 0.01 3.80 6.95
CA LEU A 185 -0.94 2.86 6.36
C LEU A 185 -2.35 3.47 6.34
N VAL A 186 -3.01 3.36 5.18
CA VAL A 186 -4.43 3.71 5.02
C VAL A 186 -5.16 2.50 4.45
N ILE A 187 -6.26 2.11 5.10
CA ILE A 187 -7.16 1.06 4.65
C ILE A 187 -8.39 1.72 4.04
N ILE A 188 -8.69 1.41 2.78
CA ILE A 188 -9.84 1.90 2.04
C ILE A 188 -10.79 0.74 1.75
N GLY A 189 -12.01 0.81 2.27
CA GLY A 189 -13.10 -0.07 1.84
C GLY A 189 -13.79 0.52 0.61
N SER A 190 -13.67 -0.14 -0.55
CA SER A 190 -14.30 0.30 -1.79
C SER A 190 -15.68 -0.35 -1.99
N LYS A 191 -16.43 0.17 -2.97
CA LYS A 191 -17.81 -0.28 -3.29
C LYS A 191 -18.76 -0.19 -2.11
N TYR A 192 -18.63 0.89 -1.33
CA TYR A 192 -19.54 1.18 -0.22
C TYR A 192 -21.00 1.27 -0.68
N ASP A 193 -21.26 1.64 -1.94
CA ASP A 193 -22.59 1.68 -2.53
C ASP A 193 -23.29 0.31 -2.58
N ILE A 194 -22.53 -0.79 -2.63
CA ILE A 194 -23.07 -2.15 -2.53
C ILE A 194 -23.14 -2.59 -1.07
N PHE A 195 -22.12 -2.24 -0.29
CA PHE A 195 -22.02 -2.64 1.12
C PHE A 195 -23.12 -2.01 1.99
N GLN A 196 -23.56 -0.79 1.70
CA GLN A 196 -24.60 -0.11 2.48
C GLN A 196 -25.93 -0.87 2.48
N ASP A 197 -26.19 -1.69 1.46
CA ASP A 197 -27.41 -2.48 1.28
C ASP A 197 -27.34 -3.87 1.95
N PHE A 198 -26.23 -4.21 2.60
CA PHE A 198 -26.08 -5.48 3.32
C PHE A 198 -26.90 -5.50 4.62
N ASP A 199 -27.20 -6.71 5.11
CA ASP A 199 -27.85 -6.91 6.42
C ASP A 199 -27.10 -6.17 7.53
N SER A 200 -27.83 -5.55 8.47
CA SER A 200 -27.26 -4.77 9.57
C SER A 200 -26.22 -5.56 10.39
N GLU A 201 -26.49 -6.83 10.69
CA GLU A 201 -25.56 -7.68 11.44
C GLU A 201 -24.27 -7.97 10.65
N LYS A 202 -24.38 -8.20 9.34
CA LYS A 202 -23.20 -8.38 8.47
C LYS A 202 -22.37 -7.10 8.39
N ARG A 203 -23.02 -5.95 8.21
CA ARG A 203 -22.35 -4.63 8.21
C ARG A 203 -21.64 -4.36 9.53
N LYS A 204 -22.29 -4.65 10.65
CA LYS A 204 -21.71 -4.50 11.99
C LYS A 204 -20.45 -5.34 12.19
N VAL A 205 -20.47 -6.60 11.75
CA VAL A 205 -19.29 -7.50 11.80
C VAL A 205 -18.15 -6.92 10.97
N MET A 206 -18.40 -6.52 9.72
CA MET A 206 -17.37 -5.97 8.83
C MET A 206 -16.80 -4.65 9.34
N CYS A 207 -17.66 -3.71 9.73
CA CYS A 207 -17.24 -2.40 10.27
C CYS A 207 -16.38 -2.57 11.52
N LYS A 208 -16.82 -3.38 12.50
CA LYS A 208 -16.04 -3.60 13.72
C LYS A 208 -14.70 -4.29 13.43
N THR A 209 -14.69 -5.27 12.53
CA THR A 209 -13.47 -5.99 12.16
C THR A 209 -12.46 -5.07 11.48
N LEU A 210 -12.89 -4.28 10.49
CA LEU A 210 -12.01 -3.33 9.81
C LEU A 210 -11.52 -2.23 10.75
N ARG A 211 -12.35 -1.75 11.67
CA ARG A 211 -11.95 -0.80 12.72
C ARG A 211 -10.88 -1.39 13.63
N PHE A 212 -11.07 -2.63 14.10
CA PHE A 212 -10.07 -3.34 14.89
C PHE A 212 -8.74 -3.45 14.14
N VAL A 213 -8.76 -3.92 12.89
CA VAL A 213 -7.54 -4.10 12.11
C VAL A 213 -6.83 -2.77 11.85
N ALA A 214 -7.59 -1.72 11.52
CA ALA A 214 -7.03 -0.40 11.33
C ALA A 214 -6.38 0.13 12.61
N HIS A 215 -7.06 0.01 13.76
CA HIS A 215 -6.52 0.42 15.05
C HIS A 215 -5.27 -0.38 15.43
N TYR A 216 -5.33 -1.70 15.30
CA TYR A 216 -4.22 -2.61 15.62
C TYR A 216 -2.94 -2.26 14.84
N TYR A 217 -3.06 -1.94 13.55
CA TYR A 217 -1.92 -1.56 12.71
C TYR A 217 -1.62 -0.06 12.68
N GLY A 218 -2.30 0.75 13.49
CA GLY A 218 -2.13 2.21 13.49
C GLY A 218 -2.50 2.87 12.16
N ALA A 219 -3.42 2.27 11.40
CA ALA A 219 -3.87 2.74 10.10
C ALA A 219 -5.08 3.67 10.20
N SER A 220 -5.27 4.50 9.17
CA SER A 220 -6.55 5.20 8.97
C SER A 220 -7.51 4.31 8.18
N LEU A 221 -8.81 4.34 8.48
CA LEU A 221 -9.84 3.55 7.80
C LEU A 221 -10.86 4.46 7.12
N MET A 222 -11.13 4.24 5.82
CA MET A 222 -12.07 5.06 5.07
C MET A 222 -12.90 4.23 4.10
N PHE A 223 -14.20 4.51 4.01
CA PHE A 223 -15.07 3.89 3.02
C PHE A 223 -15.33 4.83 1.85
N THR A 224 -15.28 4.27 0.65
CA THR A 224 -15.52 5.00 -0.59
C THR A 224 -16.40 4.21 -1.53
N SER A 225 -17.08 4.92 -2.41
CA SER A 225 -17.86 4.38 -3.51
C SER A 225 -17.58 5.19 -4.77
N LYS A 226 -18.39 4.97 -5.81
CA LYS A 226 -18.49 5.83 -7.00
C LYS A 226 -18.98 7.25 -6.71
N SER A 227 -19.35 7.58 -5.47
CA SER A 227 -19.76 8.94 -5.09
C SER A 227 -18.58 9.90 -5.14
N GLU A 228 -18.70 10.97 -5.94
CA GLU A 228 -17.71 12.04 -6.06
C GLU A 228 -17.32 12.66 -4.71
N ALA A 229 -18.29 12.86 -3.83
CA ALA A 229 -18.04 13.43 -2.51
C ALA A 229 -17.11 12.55 -1.65
N LEU A 230 -17.22 11.22 -1.75
CA LEU A 230 -16.34 10.29 -1.04
C LEU A 230 -14.97 10.21 -1.70
N LEU A 231 -14.92 10.18 -3.03
CA LEU A 231 -13.67 10.18 -3.77
C LEU A 231 -12.83 11.43 -3.51
N LEU A 232 -13.45 12.61 -3.39
CA LEU A 232 -12.76 13.86 -3.02
C LEU A 232 -12.17 13.80 -1.61
N LYS A 233 -12.85 13.15 -0.65
CA LYS A 233 -12.31 12.93 0.70
C LYS A 233 -11.10 12.00 0.68
N ILE A 234 -11.19 10.87 -0.05
CA ILE A 234 -10.06 9.95 -0.24
C ILE A 234 -8.89 10.68 -0.92
N ARG A 235 -9.17 11.47 -1.96
CA ARG A 235 -8.17 12.27 -2.66
C ARG A 235 -7.42 13.20 -1.72
N GLY A 236 -8.11 13.87 -0.80
CA GLY A 236 -7.46 14.70 0.22
C GLY A 236 -6.41 13.93 1.03
N VAL A 237 -6.74 12.70 1.41
CA VAL A 237 -5.90 11.83 2.25
C VAL A 237 -4.74 11.25 1.46
N ILE A 238 -4.97 10.82 0.22
CA ILE A 238 -3.89 10.39 -0.67
C ILE A 238 -2.94 11.55 -0.99
N ASN A 239 -3.47 12.75 -1.21
CA ASN A 239 -2.64 13.94 -1.41
C ASN A 239 -1.84 14.31 -0.17
N GLN A 240 -2.35 14.06 1.04
CA GLN A 240 -1.56 14.19 2.26
C GLN A 240 -0.38 13.20 2.26
N LEU A 241 -0.61 11.94 1.89
CA LEU A 241 0.48 10.95 1.81
C LEU A 241 1.49 11.30 0.71
N ALA A 242 1.01 11.71 -0.45
CA ALA A 242 1.78 11.99 -1.65
C ALA A 242 2.53 13.34 -1.60
N PHE A 243 1.95 14.38 -0.97
CA PHE A 243 2.47 15.75 -1.02
C PHE A 243 2.66 16.40 0.35
N GLY A 244 2.34 15.72 1.46
CA GLY A 244 2.57 16.24 2.82
C GLY A 244 1.64 17.37 3.27
N ILE A 245 0.44 17.46 2.71
CA ILE A 245 -0.56 18.48 3.09
C ILE A 245 -1.09 18.20 4.51
N ASP A 246 -1.52 19.24 5.23
CA ASP A 246 -2.03 19.13 6.59
C ASP A 246 -3.16 18.12 6.79
N LYS A 247 -3.08 17.41 7.92
CA LYS A 247 -4.01 16.37 8.34
C LYS A 247 -5.35 16.97 8.76
N SER A 248 -6.42 16.67 8.02
CA SER A 248 -7.77 16.87 8.55
C SER A 248 -8.07 15.79 9.61
N LYS A 249 -8.32 16.21 10.85
CA LYS A 249 -8.75 15.32 11.94
C LYS A 249 -10.26 15.17 11.85
N SER A 250 -10.73 14.14 11.15
CA SER A 250 -12.16 13.82 11.13
C SER A 250 -12.41 12.36 11.46
N ILE A 251 -13.50 12.12 12.19
CA ILE A 251 -13.92 10.80 12.61
C ILE A 251 -15.43 10.62 12.37
N CYS A 252 -15.78 9.52 11.72
CA CYS A 252 -17.13 9.05 11.46
C CYS A 252 -17.13 7.53 11.68
N VAL A 253 -17.68 7.12 12.83
CA VAL A 253 -17.76 5.71 13.27
C VAL A 253 -19.17 5.11 13.11
N ASP A 254 -20.13 5.92 12.64
CA ASP A 254 -21.51 5.49 12.42
C ASP A 254 -21.57 4.43 11.33
N GLN A 255 -22.08 3.25 11.67
CA GLN A 255 -22.15 2.09 10.78
C GLN A 255 -23.16 2.27 9.63
N ASN A 256 -24.09 3.22 9.75
CA ASN A 256 -25.03 3.57 8.69
C ASN A 256 -24.45 4.60 7.71
N LYS A 257 -23.28 5.16 8.03
CA LYS A 257 -22.56 6.12 7.20
C LYS A 257 -21.24 5.52 6.71
N PRO A 258 -20.65 6.07 5.64
CA PRO A 258 -19.29 5.73 5.26
C PRO A 258 -18.33 5.96 6.44
N LEU A 259 -17.58 4.93 6.82
CA LEU A 259 -16.57 5.05 7.87
C LEU A 259 -15.47 6.00 7.41
N PHE A 260 -15.00 6.84 8.33
CA PHE A 260 -13.86 7.71 8.11
C PHE A 260 -13.15 7.90 9.44
N ILE A 261 -12.01 7.26 9.65
CA ILE A 261 -11.33 7.22 10.94
C ILE A 261 -9.85 7.48 10.70
N THR A 262 -9.35 8.61 11.18
CA THR A 262 -7.92 8.89 11.19
C THR A 262 -7.22 8.02 12.23
N ALA A 263 -6.02 7.54 11.89
CA ALA A 263 -5.16 6.78 12.80
C ALA A 263 -5.01 7.49 14.17
N GLY A 264 -5.17 6.73 15.25
CA GLY A 264 -5.03 7.22 16.63
C GLY A 264 -6.27 7.89 17.24
N LEU A 265 -7.39 7.97 16.51
CA LEU A 265 -8.67 8.50 17.03
C LEU A 265 -9.69 7.41 17.41
N ASP A 266 -9.42 6.14 17.10
CA ASP A 266 -10.24 5.00 17.52
C ASP A 266 -9.67 4.35 18.79
N SER A 267 -10.44 3.50 19.46
CA SER A 267 -9.97 2.73 20.61
C SER A 267 -10.67 1.37 20.69
N LEU A 268 -10.01 0.36 21.28
CA LEU A 268 -10.56 -0.98 21.50
C LEU A 268 -11.83 -0.92 22.37
N SER A 269 -11.88 0.03 23.32
CA SER A 269 -13.07 0.27 24.14
C SER A 269 -14.29 0.71 23.30
N GLN A 270 -14.08 1.60 22.32
CA GLN A 270 -15.13 2.11 21.44
C GLN A 270 -15.52 1.12 20.32
N ILE A 271 -14.58 0.29 19.88
CA ILE A 271 -14.86 -0.81 18.94
C ILE A 271 -15.67 -1.91 19.65
N GLY A 272 -15.30 -2.18 20.90
CA GLY A 272 -15.86 -3.22 21.74
C GLY A 272 -15.46 -4.63 21.30
N SER A 273 -16.06 -5.62 21.95
CA SER A 273 -15.80 -7.03 21.64
C SER A 273 -16.28 -7.42 20.23
N PRO A 274 -15.66 -8.46 19.63
CA PRO A 274 -16.14 -9.05 18.39
C PRO A 274 -17.63 -9.39 18.50
N PRO A 275 -18.45 -9.03 17.50
CA PRO A 275 -19.88 -9.31 17.52
C PRO A 275 -20.12 -10.81 17.33
N VAL A 276 -20.22 -11.55 18.43
CA VAL A 276 -20.67 -12.94 18.45
C VAL A 276 -22.11 -13.02 18.94
N PRO A 277 -22.88 -14.02 18.50
CA PRO A 277 -24.04 -14.49 19.26
C PRO A 277 -23.55 -14.94 20.65
N ASN A 278 -24.22 -14.49 21.71
CA ASN A 278 -23.78 -14.64 23.11
C ASN A 278 -23.33 -16.08 23.45
N ASN A 279 -22.31 -16.19 24.33
CA ASN A 279 -21.73 -17.40 24.95
C ASN A 279 -20.61 -18.18 24.23
N ASP A 280 -20.07 -17.69 23.11
CA ASP A 280 -19.07 -18.45 22.34
C ASP A 280 -17.64 -17.87 22.32
N ILE A 281 -17.42 -16.64 22.81
CA ILE A 281 -16.06 -16.04 22.88
C ILE A 281 -15.13 -16.89 23.76
N GLY A 282 -15.60 -17.36 24.91
CA GLY A 282 -14.80 -18.19 25.82
C GLY A 282 -14.46 -19.58 25.28
N LYS A 283 -15.17 -20.06 24.25
CA LYS A 283 -14.89 -21.35 23.60
C LYS A 283 -13.88 -21.23 22.45
N LEU A 284 -13.74 -20.02 21.90
CA LEU A 284 -12.78 -19.71 20.85
C LEU A 284 -11.37 -19.65 21.46
N HIS A 285 -10.64 -20.76 21.39
CA HIS A 285 -9.23 -20.80 21.77
C HIS A 285 -8.41 -19.95 20.79
N ALA A 286 -8.19 -18.68 21.09
CA ALA A 286 -7.37 -17.78 20.28
C ALA A 286 -6.11 -17.39 21.07
N ARG A 287 -4.95 -17.40 20.40
CA ARG A 287 -3.66 -17.06 21.00
C ARG A 287 -3.35 -15.56 20.92
N SER A 288 -4.08 -14.84 20.07
CA SER A 288 -3.96 -13.39 19.91
C SER A 288 -5.32 -12.74 19.65
N PRO A 289 -5.46 -11.42 19.90
CA PRO A 289 -6.65 -10.67 19.51
C PRO A 289 -6.95 -10.80 18.02
N MET A 290 -5.93 -10.77 17.16
CA MET A 290 -6.08 -10.93 15.71
C MET A 290 -6.71 -12.28 15.34
N GLU A 291 -6.27 -13.38 15.96
CA GLU A 291 -6.85 -14.71 15.76
C GLU A 291 -8.31 -14.79 16.22
N LEU A 292 -8.66 -14.10 17.31
CA LEU A 292 -10.04 -14.06 17.79
C LEU A 292 -10.94 -13.37 16.76
N TRP A 293 -10.55 -12.20 16.28
CA TRP A 293 -11.29 -11.48 15.24
C TRP A 293 -11.38 -12.27 13.93
N LYS A 294 -10.31 -12.95 13.54
CA LYS A 294 -10.29 -13.87 12.39
C LYS A 294 -11.38 -14.93 12.50
N LYS A 295 -11.39 -15.68 13.60
CA LYS A 295 -12.36 -16.77 13.82
C LYS A 295 -13.80 -16.28 13.84
N VAL A 296 -14.05 -15.11 14.43
CA VAL A 296 -15.40 -14.51 14.43
C VAL A 296 -15.81 -14.07 13.03
N TYR A 297 -14.90 -13.46 12.27
CA TYR A 297 -15.16 -13.05 10.91
C TYR A 297 -15.44 -14.24 9.98
N GLU A 298 -14.60 -15.28 10.03
CA GLU A 298 -14.73 -16.50 9.21
C GLU A 298 -15.99 -17.31 9.54
N ARG A 299 -16.51 -17.22 10.77
CA ARG A 299 -17.82 -17.81 11.12
C ARG A 299 -18.98 -17.15 10.39
N VAL A 300 -18.94 -15.83 10.22
CA VAL A 300 -20.00 -15.07 9.52
C VAL A 300 -19.78 -15.09 8.00
N PHE A 301 -18.53 -15.05 7.57
CA PHE A 301 -18.10 -15.03 6.17
C PHE A 301 -17.06 -16.11 5.92
N PRO A 302 -17.48 -17.38 5.73
CA PRO A 302 -16.54 -18.47 5.45
C PRO A 302 -15.69 -18.16 4.22
N PRO A 303 -14.36 -18.34 4.29
CA PRO A 303 -13.49 -18.05 3.15
C PRO A 303 -13.89 -18.95 1.99
N LYS A 304 -14.14 -18.35 0.82
CA LYS A 304 -14.29 -19.13 -0.40
C LYS A 304 -12.92 -19.67 -0.77
N SER A 305 -12.84 -20.93 -1.22
CA SER A 305 -11.62 -21.48 -1.80
C SER A 305 -11.14 -20.52 -2.88
N MET A 306 -10.08 -19.76 -2.58
CA MET A 306 -9.41 -18.98 -3.60
C MET A 306 -8.76 -20.00 -4.52
N ASN A 307 -9.42 -20.33 -5.63
CA ASN A 307 -8.73 -20.87 -6.78
C ASN A 307 -7.76 -19.78 -7.24
N THR A 308 -6.60 -19.69 -6.59
CA THR A 308 -5.41 -19.01 -7.10
C THR A 308 -4.87 -19.84 -8.26
N LEU A 309 -5.71 -20.09 -9.27
CA LEU A 309 -5.18 -20.15 -10.61
C LEU A 309 -4.49 -18.80 -10.75
N LYS A 310 -3.17 -18.83 -10.95
CA LYS A 310 -2.44 -17.68 -11.45
C LYS A 310 -3.04 -17.37 -12.82
N ASP A 311 -4.18 -16.68 -12.81
CA ASP A 311 -4.81 -16.05 -13.96
C ASP A 311 -4.00 -14.80 -14.29
N THR A 312 -2.68 -15.00 -14.37
CA THR A 312 -1.71 -14.13 -15.00
C THR A 312 -1.93 -14.36 -16.47
N LYS A 313 -2.83 -13.54 -17.04
CA LYS A 313 -2.78 -13.28 -18.47
C LYS A 313 -1.35 -12.87 -18.81
N ASP A 314 -0.76 -13.53 -19.79
CA ASP A 314 0.59 -13.21 -20.24
C ASP A 314 0.60 -11.75 -20.72
N PRO A 315 1.36 -10.85 -20.06
CA PRO A 315 1.43 -9.44 -20.46
C PRO A 315 1.90 -9.27 -21.92
N ALA A 316 2.69 -10.23 -22.41
CA ALA A 316 3.15 -10.29 -23.79
C ALA A 316 2.04 -10.39 -24.83
N ARG A 317 0.88 -10.93 -24.43
CA ARG A 317 -0.26 -11.19 -25.32
C ARG A 317 -1.34 -10.12 -25.18
N ASP A 318 -1.10 -9.11 -24.35
CA ASP A 318 -2.05 -8.03 -24.15
C ASP A 318 -1.84 -6.95 -25.22
N PRO A 319 -2.84 -6.69 -26.10
CA PRO A 319 -2.71 -5.73 -27.19
C PRO A 319 -2.39 -4.31 -26.73
N GLN A 320 -2.65 -3.97 -25.46
CA GLN A 320 -2.32 -2.67 -24.91
C GLN A 320 -0.80 -2.40 -24.89
N TYR A 321 0.02 -3.44 -24.80
CA TYR A 321 1.47 -3.34 -24.69
C TYR A 321 2.18 -3.85 -25.95
N ALA A 322 1.44 -4.02 -27.06
CA ALA A 322 2.02 -4.44 -28.33
C ALA A 322 2.90 -3.33 -28.91
N GLU A 323 4.14 -3.66 -29.21
CA GLU A 323 5.14 -2.76 -29.77
C GLU A 323 5.86 -3.52 -30.90
N SER A 324 5.55 -3.18 -32.16
CA SER A 324 5.97 -3.96 -33.35
C SER A 324 7.46 -4.29 -33.35
N GLU A 325 8.32 -3.32 -33.03
CA GLU A 325 9.77 -3.50 -33.03
C GLU A 325 10.24 -4.44 -31.89
N VAL A 326 9.64 -4.33 -30.70
CA VAL A 326 9.95 -5.17 -29.55
C VAL A 326 9.44 -6.59 -29.76
N ASP A 327 8.24 -6.73 -30.34
CA ASP A 327 7.60 -8.00 -30.64
C ASP A 327 8.37 -8.76 -31.73
N GLU A 328 8.84 -8.08 -32.78
CA GLU A 328 9.71 -8.66 -33.80
C GLU A 328 11.05 -9.15 -33.22
N MET A 329 11.72 -8.32 -32.41
CA MET A 329 12.97 -8.72 -31.75
C MET A 329 12.77 -9.91 -30.82
N ARG A 330 11.64 -9.97 -30.11
CA ARG A 330 11.31 -11.11 -29.25
C ARG A 330 11.09 -12.38 -30.07
N ILE A 331 10.32 -12.30 -31.15
CA ILE A 331 10.09 -13.45 -32.04
C ILE A 331 11.44 -13.98 -32.56
N GLN A 332 12.34 -13.08 -32.96
CA GLN A 332 13.69 -13.45 -33.39
C GLN A 332 14.47 -14.16 -32.26
N LYS A 333 14.44 -13.64 -31.03
CA LYS A 333 15.13 -14.25 -29.88
C LYS A 333 14.54 -15.58 -29.44
N ASP A 334 13.22 -15.72 -29.46
CA ASP A 334 12.56 -16.99 -29.16
C ASP A 334 12.91 -18.05 -30.21
N GLN A 335 13.02 -17.66 -31.48
CA GLN A 335 13.50 -18.55 -32.55
C GLN A 335 14.98 -18.94 -32.36
N GLU A 336 15.86 -18.00 -32.03
CA GLU A 336 17.28 -18.27 -31.72
C GLU A 336 17.40 -19.25 -30.53
N LEU A 337 16.61 -19.03 -29.47
CA LEU A 337 16.61 -19.86 -28.29
C LEU A 337 16.14 -21.30 -28.59
N GLU A 338 15.08 -21.46 -29.37
CA GLU A 338 14.59 -22.78 -29.77
C GLU A 338 15.59 -23.51 -30.69
N GLN A 339 16.24 -22.78 -31.60
CA GLN A 339 17.34 -23.34 -32.40
C GLN A 339 18.50 -23.80 -31.50
N TYR A 340 18.89 -22.99 -30.52
CA TYR A 340 19.93 -23.32 -29.55
C TYR A 340 19.57 -24.54 -28.69
N LYS A 341 18.32 -24.65 -28.20
CA LYS A 341 17.86 -25.83 -27.46
C LYS A 341 17.92 -27.09 -28.32
N ARG A 342 17.53 -26.99 -29.60
CA ARG A 342 17.57 -28.11 -30.55
C ARG A 342 18.99 -28.54 -30.89
N SER A 343 19.90 -27.60 -31.12
CA SER A 343 21.32 -27.91 -31.40
C SER A 343 22.01 -28.49 -30.18
N SER A 344 21.77 -27.92 -29.00
CA SER A 344 22.29 -28.44 -27.73
C SER A 344 21.78 -29.85 -27.47
N SER A 345 20.47 -30.11 -27.62
CA SER A 345 19.88 -31.44 -27.42
C SER A 345 20.44 -32.50 -28.38
N LYS A 346 20.84 -32.10 -29.60
CA LYS A 346 21.54 -32.99 -30.54
C LYS A 346 22.99 -33.23 -30.10
N SER A 347 23.68 -32.19 -29.62
CA SER A 347 25.04 -32.29 -29.10
C SER A 347 25.12 -33.21 -27.86
N TRP A 348 24.15 -33.14 -26.95
CA TRP A 348 24.09 -34.03 -25.77
C TRP A 348 23.82 -35.49 -26.16
N LYS A 349 22.92 -35.73 -27.14
CA LYS A 349 22.67 -37.08 -27.67
C LYS A 349 23.86 -37.67 -28.40
N GLN A 350 24.72 -36.84 -28.98
CA GLN A 350 25.92 -37.29 -29.69
C GLN A 350 27.05 -37.68 -28.70
N ILE A 351 27.13 -37.02 -27.55
CA ILE A 351 28.07 -37.35 -26.46
C ILE A 351 27.70 -38.68 -25.76
N GLU A 352 26.40 -39.01 -25.63
CA GLU A 352 25.94 -40.31 -25.11
C GLU A 352 26.11 -41.49 -26.07
N LEU A 353 26.26 -41.24 -27.37
CA LEU A 353 26.50 -42.28 -28.39
C LEU A 353 27.99 -42.56 -28.63
N ASP A 354 28.87 -41.64 -28.19
CA ASP A 354 30.34 -41.74 -28.28
C ASP A 354 31.00 -42.14 -26.94
N SER A 355 30.21 -42.53 -25.91
CA SER A 355 30.66 -43.13 -24.65
C SER A 355 30.26 -44.61 -24.60
#